data_AF-A0A2P4P3R6-F1
#
_entry.id   AF-A0A2P4P3R6-F1
#
_cell.length_a   1.000
_cell.length_b   1.000
_cell.length_c   1.000
_cell.angle_alpha   90.00
_cell.angle_beta   90.00
_cell.angle_gamma   90.00
#
_symmetry.space_group_name_H-M   'P 1'
#
loop_
_entity.id
_entity.type
_entity.pdbx_description
1 polymer ?
#
loop_
_entity_poly.entity_id
_entity_poly.type
_entity_poly.pdbx_seq_one_letter_code
_entity_poly.pdbx_strand_id
1 'polypeptide(L)'
;TNGKTLTNVKTLTNVKTLTNGKTLINEKTLTNEKTLTNVKTLTNGKTLINGKTLTNGKTLINGKTLTNGKTLTNGKTLTNGKTLTNGKTLINGKTLTNGKTLINGKTLTNGKTLTNGKTLTNGKTLTNGKTLINGKTLTNGKTLINGKTLTNEKTLTNGKTLTNGKTLTNGKILTNGKTLINVTQKKTSINVTQNYNKYTILGNGNPL
;
A
#
# COMPACT_ATOMS: atom_id res chain seq x y z
N THR A 1 -20.27 -12.22 -44.15
CA THR A 1 -21.18 -13.13 -43.42
C THR A 1 -20.48 -14.48 -43.26
N ASN A 2 -20.78 -15.24 -42.20
CA ASN A 2 -20.11 -16.46 -41.72
C ASN A 2 -18.82 -16.27 -40.89
N GLY A 3 -19.00 -15.93 -39.61
CA GLY A 3 -17.97 -16.20 -38.60
C GLY A 3 -17.90 -17.70 -38.34
N LYS A 4 -16.85 -18.37 -38.83
CA LYS A 4 -16.61 -19.79 -38.53
C LYS A 4 -16.12 -19.92 -37.09
N THR A 5 -16.85 -20.65 -36.26
CA THR A 5 -16.39 -21.13 -34.96
C THR A 5 -15.44 -22.30 -35.20
N LEU A 6 -14.17 -22.16 -34.81
CA LEU A 6 -13.15 -23.20 -34.96
C LEU A 6 -12.86 -23.82 -33.59
N THR A 7 -12.85 -25.15 -33.51
CA THR A 7 -12.56 -25.92 -32.30
C THR A 7 -11.30 -26.77 -32.51
N ASN A 8 -10.44 -26.88 -31.50
CA ASN A 8 -9.24 -27.74 -31.46
C ASN A 8 -8.17 -27.52 -32.55
N VAL A 9 -7.72 -26.27 -32.76
CA VAL A 9 -6.69 -25.96 -33.77
C VAL A 9 -5.33 -25.64 -33.12
N LYS A 10 -4.24 -26.13 -33.74
CA LYS A 10 -2.85 -26.07 -33.21
C LYS A 10 -2.20 -24.69 -33.33
N THR A 11 -2.41 -23.99 -34.45
CA THR A 11 -1.89 -22.64 -34.73
C THR A 11 -2.88 -21.90 -35.64
N LEU A 12 -3.23 -20.63 -35.36
CA LEU A 12 -3.96 -19.77 -36.31
C LEU A 12 -3.40 -18.36 -36.37
N THR A 13 -3.66 -17.73 -37.52
CA THR A 13 -3.40 -16.32 -37.85
C THR A 13 -4.71 -15.71 -38.35
N ASN A 14 -5.09 -14.52 -37.87
CA ASN A 14 -6.26 -13.72 -38.31
C ASN A 14 -7.67 -14.37 -38.18
N VAL A 15 -8.18 -14.57 -36.95
CA VAL A 15 -9.49 -15.20 -36.68
C VAL A 15 -10.36 -14.36 -35.73
N LYS A 16 -11.64 -14.21 -36.10
CA LYS A 16 -12.63 -13.33 -35.45
C LYS A 16 -13.14 -13.81 -34.07
N THR A 17 -13.28 -15.12 -33.86
CA THR A 17 -13.71 -15.74 -32.59
C THR A 17 -13.11 -17.14 -32.49
N LEU A 18 -12.57 -17.53 -31.32
CA LEU A 18 -11.99 -18.86 -31.09
C LEU A 18 -12.49 -19.43 -29.75
N THR A 19 -12.54 -20.76 -29.64
CA THR A 19 -12.75 -21.47 -28.37
C THR A 19 -11.77 -22.66 -28.34
N ASN A 20 -10.98 -22.81 -27.27
CA ASN A 20 -10.00 -23.89 -27.05
C ASN A 20 -8.75 -23.94 -27.99
N GLY A 21 -8.10 -22.81 -28.28
CA GLY A 21 -6.82 -22.78 -29.04
C GLY A 21 -5.55 -22.88 -28.17
N LYS A 22 -4.49 -23.56 -28.67
CA LYS A 22 -3.21 -23.76 -27.95
C LYS A 22 -2.18 -22.63 -28.13
N THR A 23 -2.12 -21.95 -29.28
CA THR A 23 -1.13 -20.88 -29.54
C THR A 23 -1.72 -19.88 -30.54
N LEU A 24 -1.72 -18.58 -30.20
CA LEU A 24 -2.17 -17.50 -31.08
C LEU A 24 -1.02 -16.52 -31.33
N ILE A 25 -0.75 -16.20 -32.59
CA ILE A 25 0.27 -15.23 -33.02
C ILE A 25 -0.44 -14.16 -33.84
N ASN A 26 -0.16 -12.88 -33.56
CA ASN A 26 -0.67 -11.70 -34.30
C ASN A 26 -2.19 -11.40 -34.24
N GLU A 27 -2.80 -11.44 -33.06
CA GLU A 27 -4.19 -10.96 -32.85
C GLU A 27 -4.27 -9.78 -31.86
N LYS A 28 -5.15 -8.81 -32.12
CA LYS A 28 -5.18 -7.49 -31.44
C LYS A 28 -6.07 -7.46 -30.19
N THR A 29 -7.14 -8.26 -30.14
CA THR A 29 -8.11 -8.29 -29.02
C THR A 29 -8.91 -9.61 -28.99
N LEU A 30 -8.98 -10.31 -27.84
CA LEU A 30 -9.93 -11.42 -27.58
C LEU A 30 -10.96 -11.00 -26.50
N THR A 31 -12.16 -11.59 -26.51
CA THR A 31 -13.22 -11.36 -25.51
C THR A 31 -13.79 -12.69 -24.99
N ASN A 32 -14.26 -12.72 -23.73
CA ASN A 32 -15.05 -13.81 -23.12
C ASN A 32 -14.36 -15.17 -22.88
N GLU A 33 -13.03 -15.20 -22.74
CA GLU A 33 -12.29 -16.44 -22.42
C GLU A 33 -12.09 -16.70 -20.92
N LYS A 34 -12.11 -17.98 -20.52
CA LYS A 34 -11.98 -18.39 -19.11
C LYS A 34 -10.54 -18.23 -18.58
N THR A 35 -9.54 -18.67 -19.34
CA THR A 35 -8.12 -18.52 -18.99
C THR A 35 -7.27 -18.53 -20.26
N LEU A 36 -6.43 -17.51 -20.43
CA LEU A 36 -5.50 -17.39 -21.55
C LEU A 36 -4.07 -17.21 -21.05
N THR A 37 -3.11 -17.66 -21.86
CA THR A 37 -1.68 -17.55 -21.56
C THR A 37 -0.95 -16.91 -22.75
N ASN A 38 0.06 -16.09 -22.47
CA ASN A 38 0.95 -15.46 -23.47
C ASN A 38 0.25 -14.51 -24.45
N VAL A 39 -0.93 -13.98 -24.11
CA VAL A 39 -1.63 -12.98 -24.93
C VAL A 39 -1.16 -11.57 -24.56
N LYS A 40 -0.79 -10.76 -25.56
CA LYS A 40 -0.32 -9.39 -25.32
C LYS A 40 -1.39 -8.53 -24.64
N THR A 41 -2.61 -8.50 -25.18
CA THR A 41 -3.72 -7.70 -24.62
C THR A 41 -5.01 -8.50 -24.63
N LEU A 42 -5.74 -8.47 -23.52
CA LEU A 42 -7.05 -9.11 -23.39
C LEU A 42 -8.06 -8.14 -22.78
N THR A 43 -9.31 -8.18 -23.24
CA THR A 43 -10.41 -7.37 -22.71
C THR A 43 -11.57 -8.28 -22.31
N ASN A 44 -12.20 -8.01 -21.16
CA ASN A 44 -13.34 -8.78 -20.63
C ASN A 44 -13.04 -10.29 -20.39
N GLY A 45 -11.76 -10.68 -20.32
CA GLY A 45 -11.36 -12.06 -20.02
C GLY A 45 -11.36 -12.35 -18.51
N LYS A 46 -11.65 -13.58 -18.10
CA LYS A 46 -11.65 -13.93 -16.67
C LYS A 46 -10.23 -13.94 -16.11
N THR A 47 -9.31 -14.67 -16.73
CA THR A 47 -7.92 -14.81 -16.28
C THR A 47 -6.93 -14.70 -17.45
N LEU A 48 -5.84 -13.94 -17.26
CA LEU A 48 -4.71 -13.89 -18.19
C LEU A 48 -3.41 -14.19 -17.42
N ILE A 49 -2.57 -15.06 -18.00
CA ILE A 49 -1.27 -15.46 -17.46
C ILE A 49 -0.18 -15.06 -18.46
N ASN A 50 0.92 -14.47 -17.97
CA ASN A 50 2.06 -14.02 -18.78
C ASN A 50 1.70 -13.05 -19.92
N GLY A 51 0.56 -12.35 -19.80
CA GLY A 51 0.13 -11.36 -20.77
C GLY A 51 0.58 -9.94 -20.43
N LYS A 52 0.62 -9.01 -21.40
CA LYS A 52 1.06 -7.63 -21.10
C LYS A 52 -0.04 -6.84 -20.39
N THR A 53 -1.26 -6.86 -20.90
CA THR A 53 -2.37 -6.03 -20.42
C THR A 53 -3.68 -6.82 -20.36
N LEU A 54 -4.43 -6.67 -19.26
CA LEU A 54 -5.81 -7.13 -19.13
C LEU A 54 -6.71 -5.95 -18.71
N THR A 55 -7.82 -5.75 -19.42
CA THR A 55 -8.82 -4.72 -19.10
C THR A 55 -10.17 -5.37 -18.81
N ASN A 56 -10.85 -4.91 -17.75
CA ASN A 56 -12.16 -5.41 -17.31
C ASN A 56 -12.17 -6.94 -17.03
N GLY A 57 -11.02 -7.50 -16.66
CA GLY A 57 -10.88 -8.92 -16.34
C GLY A 57 -10.76 -9.20 -14.86
N LYS A 58 -10.91 -10.46 -14.42
CA LYS A 58 -10.85 -10.76 -12.98
C LYS A 58 -9.41 -10.83 -12.47
N THR A 59 -8.54 -11.57 -13.15
CA THR A 59 -7.19 -11.87 -12.65
C THR A 59 -6.13 -11.77 -13.74
N LEU A 60 -5.01 -11.09 -13.45
CA LEU A 60 -3.80 -11.10 -14.27
C LEU A 60 -2.61 -11.61 -13.44
N ILE A 61 -1.87 -12.58 -13.95
CA ILE A 61 -0.70 -13.17 -13.30
C ILE A 61 0.52 -12.95 -14.19
N ASN A 62 1.63 -12.48 -13.61
CA ASN A 62 2.90 -12.22 -14.29
C ASN A 62 2.76 -11.25 -15.49
N GLY A 63 1.80 -10.32 -15.40
CA GLY A 63 1.55 -9.34 -16.45
C GLY A 63 1.97 -7.93 -16.09
N LYS A 64 1.93 -6.99 -17.03
CA LYS A 64 2.37 -5.60 -16.75
C LYS A 64 1.25 -4.78 -16.12
N THR A 65 0.07 -4.77 -16.72
CA THR A 65 -1.02 -3.84 -16.32
C THR A 65 -2.37 -4.53 -16.27
N LEU A 66 -3.11 -4.33 -15.18
CA LEU A 66 -4.53 -4.69 -15.06
C LEU A 66 -5.35 -3.44 -14.75
N THR A 67 -6.42 -3.22 -15.53
CA THR A 67 -7.35 -2.09 -15.34
C THR A 67 -8.75 -2.63 -15.09
N ASN A 68 -9.45 -2.07 -14.08
CA ASN A 68 -10.81 -2.46 -13.68
C ASN A 68 -10.94 -3.96 -13.38
N GLY A 69 -9.91 -4.56 -12.78
CA GLY A 69 -9.88 -5.97 -12.44
C GLY A 69 -9.80 -6.26 -10.95
N LYS A 70 -9.93 -7.52 -10.53
CA LYS A 70 -9.92 -7.85 -9.11
C LYS A 70 -8.49 -7.99 -8.57
N THR A 71 -7.66 -8.79 -9.22
CA THR A 71 -6.36 -9.20 -8.67
C THR A 71 -5.26 -9.16 -9.72
N LEU A 72 -4.14 -8.53 -9.39
CA LEU A 72 -2.89 -8.62 -10.15
C LEU A 72 -1.78 -9.20 -9.26
N THR A 73 -1.11 -10.24 -9.74
CA THR A 73 0.02 -10.87 -9.05
C THR A 73 1.28 -10.76 -9.90
N ASN A 74 2.40 -10.37 -9.27
CA ASN A 74 3.72 -10.21 -9.91
C ASN A 74 3.68 -9.25 -11.13
N GLY A 75 2.91 -8.17 -11.01
CA GLY A 75 2.75 -7.20 -12.10
C GLY A 75 3.22 -5.79 -11.77
N LYS A 76 3.14 -4.86 -12.73
CA LYS A 76 3.63 -3.50 -12.51
C LYS A 76 2.54 -2.61 -11.91
N THR A 77 1.38 -2.52 -12.56
CA THR A 77 0.35 -1.54 -12.21
C THR A 77 -1.05 -2.16 -12.20
N LEU A 78 -1.80 -1.91 -11.12
CA LEU A 78 -3.23 -2.18 -11.05
C LEU A 78 -3.99 -0.87 -10.82
N THR A 79 -4.98 -0.59 -11.65
CA THR A 79 -5.86 0.58 -11.53
C THR A 79 -7.30 0.14 -11.33
N ASN A 80 -7.99 0.75 -10.37
CA ASN A 80 -9.39 0.46 -10.01
C ASN A 80 -9.62 -1.02 -9.68
N GLY A 81 -8.70 -1.62 -8.94
CA GLY A 81 -8.76 -3.05 -8.58
C GLY A 81 -8.75 -3.33 -7.10
N LYS A 82 -8.89 -4.59 -6.69
CA LYS A 82 -8.96 -4.93 -5.26
C LYS A 82 -7.57 -5.16 -4.67
N THR A 83 -6.78 -6.04 -5.27
CA THR A 83 -5.53 -6.52 -4.67
C THR A 83 -4.39 -6.56 -5.68
N LEU A 84 -3.25 -5.99 -5.31
CA LEU A 84 -1.98 -6.16 -6.01
C LEU A 84 -0.95 -6.80 -5.07
N THR A 85 -0.34 -7.90 -5.50
CA THR A 85 0.72 -8.59 -4.76
C THR A 85 2.01 -8.59 -5.57
N ASN A 86 3.13 -8.28 -4.92
CA ASN A 86 4.47 -8.20 -5.53
C ASN A 86 4.53 -7.28 -6.75
N GLY A 87 3.88 -6.11 -6.66
CA GLY A 87 3.81 -5.16 -7.76
C GLY A 87 4.38 -3.78 -7.48
N LYS A 88 4.35 -2.86 -8.45
CA LYS A 88 4.90 -1.51 -8.24
C LYS A 88 3.86 -0.55 -7.69
N THR A 89 2.72 -0.42 -8.36
CA THR A 89 1.75 0.64 -8.09
C THR A 89 0.32 0.13 -8.11
N LEU A 90 -0.46 0.46 -7.07
CA LEU A 90 -1.90 0.29 -7.04
C LEU A 90 -2.59 1.65 -6.88
N ILE A 91 -3.55 1.94 -7.75
CA ILE A 91 -4.33 3.18 -7.75
C ILE A 91 -5.80 2.84 -7.56
N ASN A 92 -6.48 3.54 -6.65
CA ASN A 92 -7.90 3.35 -6.33
C ASN A 92 -8.24 1.90 -5.99
N GLY A 93 -7.41 1.27 -5.15
CA GLY A 93 -7.57 -0.14 -4.79
C GLY A 93 -7.61 -0.42 -3.30
N LYS A 94 -7.86 -1.67 -2.91
CA LYS A 94 -8.00 -2.00 -1.48
C LYS A 94 -6.65 -2.28 -0.83
N THR A 95 -5.89 -3.23 -1.38
CA THR A 95 -4.71 -3.78 -0.71
C THR A 95 -3.53 -3.92 -1.67
N LEU A 96 -2.37 -3.41 -1.26
CA LEU A 96 -1.08 -3.67 -1.90
C LEU A 96 -0.13 -4.36 -0.92
N THR A 97 0.41 -5.52 -1.30
CA THR A 97 1.40 -6.25 -0.50
C THR A 97 2.70 -6.36 -1.28
N ASN A 98 3.83 -6.10 -0.61
CA ASN A 98 5.18 -6.15 -1.19
C ASN A 98 5.32 -5.28 -2.44
N GLY A 99 4.79 -4.05 -2.38
CA GLY A 99 4.82 -3.12 -3.51
C GLY A 99 5.33 -1.73 -3.18
N LYS A 100 5.51 -0.86 -4.18
CA LYS A 100 6.15 0.44 -3.93
C LYS A 100 5.14 1.48 -3.44
N THR A 101 4.04 1.66 -4.17
CA THR A 101 3.15 2.81 -3.97
C THR A 101 1.68 2.40 -4.03
N LEU A 102 0.90 2.83 -3.04
CA LEU A 102 -0.57 2.74 -3.05
C LEU A 102 -1.17 4.15 -2.95
N ILE A 103 -2.07 4.49 -3.87
CA ILE A 103 -2.78 5.77 -3.91
C ILE A 103 -4.27 5.51 -3.79
N ASN A 104 -4.95 6.26 -2.91
CA ASN A 104 -6.39 6.17 -2.67
C ASN A 104 -6.83 4.75 -2.33
N GLY A 105 -6.14 4.12 -1.37
CA GLY A 105 -6.41 2.73 -0.99
C GLY A 105 -6.50 2.48 0.49
N LYS A 106 -6.79 1.25 0.90
CA LYS A 106 -7.00 0.95 2.33
C LYS A 106 -5.68 0.59 3.02
N THR A 107 -4.96 -0.40 2.50
CA THR A 107 -3.83 -1.01 3.21
C THR A 107 -2.64 -1.24 2.30
N LEU A 108 -1.45 -0.80 2.74
CA LEU A 108 -0.16 -1.14 2.14
C LEU A 108 0.72 -1.85 3.17
N THR A 109 1.18 -3.05 2.84
CA THR A 109 2.10 -3.83 3.66
C THR A 109 3.42 -4.03 2.93
N ASN A 110 4.55 -3.82 3.64
CA ASN A 110 5.91 -3.97 3.12
C ASN A 110 6.14 -3.11 1.86
N GLY A 111 5.76 -1.84 1.92
CA GLY A 111 5.88 -0.92 0.79
C GLY A 111 6.53 0.41 1.10
N LYS A 112 6.67 1.30 0.10
CA LYS A 112 7.37 2.58 0.32
C LYS A 112 6.39 3.68 0.75
N THR A 113 5.35 3.91 -0.04
CA THR A 113 4.49 5.09 0.13
C THR A 113 3.01 4.74 0.01
N LEU A 114 2.21 5.23 0.98
CA LEU A 114 0.76 5.22 0.91
C LEU A 114 0.25 6.66 0.98
N THR A 115 -0.58 7.06 0.01
CA THR A 115 -1.24 8.37 -0.03
C THR A 115 -2.75 8.19 0.00
N ASN A 116 -3.44 8.98 0.83
CA ASN A 116 -4.90 8.95 1.01
C ASN A 116 -5.41 7.55 1.36
N GLY A 117 -4.83 6.93 2.39
CA GLY A 117 -5.19 5.57 2.78
C GLY A 117 -5.34 5.34 4.26
N LYS A 118 -5.70 4.12 4.67
CA LYS A 118 -5.97 3.84 6.10
C LYS A 118 -4.71 3.44 6.85
N THR A 119 -4.02 2.41 6.37
CA THR A 119 -2.93 1.78 7.15
C THR A 119 -1.73 1.47 6.27
N LEU A 120 -0.55 1.86 6.73
CA LEU A 120 0.74 1.43 6.18
C LEU A 120 1.52 0.68 7.26
N THR A 121 1.97 -0.54 6.94
CA THR A 121 2.79 -1.37 7.82
C THR A 121 4.12 -1.69 7.15
N ASN A 122 5.22 -1.54 7.89
CA ASN A 122 6.59 -1.77 7.42
C ASN A 122 6.90 -0.95 6.15
N GLY A 123 6.61 0.36 6.20
CA GLY A 123 6.83 1.24 5.06
C GLY A 123 7.52 2.55 5.39
N LYS A 124 7.73 3.41 4.41
CA LYS A 124 8.51 4.66 4.63
C LYS A 124 7.59 5.82 4.98
N THR A 125 6.60 6.09 4.15
CA THR A 125 5.81 7.34 4.23
C THR A 125 4.32 7.08 4.09
N LEU A 126 3.54 7.61 5.02
CA LEU A 126 2.08 7.70 4.92
C LEU A 126 1.66 9.17 4.92
N THR A 127 0.87 9.57 3.93
CA THR A 127 0.30 10.92 3.83
C THR A 127 -1.22 10.83 3.75
N ASN A 128 -1.92 11.68 4.52
CA ASN A 128 -3.38 11.72 4.58
C ASN A 128 -3.97 10.36 4.97
N GLY A 129 -3.46 9.74 6.03
CA GLY A 129 -3.88 8.41 6.42
C GLY A 129 -3.94 8.16 7.91
N LYS A 130 -4.54 7.05 8.35
CA LYS A 130 -4.87 6.88 9.77
C LYS A 130 -3.69 6.39 10.61
N THR A 131 -3.02 5.34 10.15
CA THR A 131 -2.05 4.62 10.98
C THR A 131 -0.82 4.19 10.20
N LEU A 132 0.36 4.53 10.70
CA LEU A 132 1.65 4.02 10.24
C LEU A 132 2.32 3.20 11.34
N ILE A 133 2.70 1.96 11.03
CA ILE A 133 3.39 1.05 11.93
C ILE A 133 4.75 0.69 11.32
N ASN A 134 5.82 0.81 12.11
CA ASN A 134 7.20 0.52 11.70
C ASN A 134 7.59 1.29 10.43
N GLY A 135 7.46 2.62 10.48
CA GLY A 135 7.76 3.47 9.34
C GLY A 135 8.45 4.78 9.68
N LYS A 136 8.80 5.58 8.68
CA LYS A 136 9.63 6.77 8.92
C LYS A 136 8.79 8.01 9.21
N THR A 137 7.83 8.31 8.34
CA THR A 137 7.12 9.58 8.37
C THR A 137 5.63 9.40 8.18
N LEU A 138 4.84 10.00 9.06
CA LEU A 138 3.39 10.16 8.92
C LEU A 138 3.03 11.65 8.93
N THR A 139 2.21 12.06 7.96
CA THR A 139 1.72 13.43 7.80
C THR A 139 0.20 13.43 7.58
N ASN A 140 -0.51 14.29 8.33
CA ASN A 140 -1.96 14.47 8.30
C ASN A 140 -2.78 13.16 8.52
N GLY A 141 -3.05 12.80 9.77
CA GLY A 141 -3.39 11.42 10.08
C GLY A 141 -3.83 11.23 11.53
N LYS A 142 -3.57 10.06 12.12
CA LYS A 142 -3.83 9.85 13.56
C LYS A 142 -2.66 9.30 14.37
N THR A 143 -2.03 8.22 13.94
CA THR A 143 -1.16 7.43 14.83
C THR A 143 0.09 6.91 14.12
N LEU A 144 1.26 7.19 14.68
CA LEU A 144 2.53 6.57 14.29
C LEU A 144 3.11 5.74 15.44
N ILE A 145 3.43 4.49 15.15
CA ILE A 145 4.06 3.54 16.09
C ILE A 145 5.40 3.11 15.52
N ASN A 146 6.46 3.18 16.34
CA ASN A 146 7.83 2.81 15.98
C ASN A 146 8.31 3.55 14.73
N GLY A 147 8.33 4.88 14.79
CA GLY A 147 8.72 5.71 13.65
C GLY A 147 9.52 6.96 13.97
N LYS A 148 9.90 7.74 12.95
CA LYS A 148 10.79 8.88 13.17
C LYS A 148 10.02 10.17 13.41
N THR A 149 9.12 10.53 12.49
CA THR A 149 8.51 11.86 12.47
C THR A 149 7.01 11.77 12.25
N LEU A 150 6.27 12.53 13.05
CA LEU A 150 4.83 12.69 12.96
C LEU A 150 4.46 14.19 12.95
N THR A 151 3.65 14.64 11.98
CA THR A 151 3.32 16.07 11.79
C THR A 151 1.81 16.30 11.54
N ASN A 152 1.17 17.15 12.36
CA ASN A 152 -0.25 17.57 12.32
C ASN A 152 -1.27 16.49 12.77
N GLU A 153 -1.05 15.91 13.95
CA GLU A 153 -1.40 14.50 14.20
C GLU A 153 -1.77 14.20 15.66
N LYS A 154 -2.36 13.03 15.97
CA LYS A 154 -2.78 12.76 17.37
C LYS A 154 -1.67 12.17 18.22
N THR A 155 -1.09 11.03 17.84
CA THR A 155 -0.26 10.24 18.77
C THR A 155 0.98 9.64 18.09
N LEU A 156 2.15 9.86 18.70
CA LEU A 156 3.41 9.20 18.35
C LEU A 156 3.89 8.34 19.52
N THR A 157 4.12 7.05 19.26
CA THR A 157 4.70 6.11 20.24
C THR A 157 6.02 5.55 19.72
N ASN A 158 7.05 5.55 20.58
CA ASN A 158 8.40 5.06 20.26
C ASN A 158 8.99 5.74 19.03
N GLY A 159 9.03 7.09 19.03
CA GLY A 159 9.51 7.84 17.88
C GLY A 159 10.23 9.14 18.19
N LYS A 160 10.90 9.73 17.20
CA LYS A 160 11.84 10.82 17.45
C LYS A 160 11.15 12.17 17.67
N THR A 161 10.30 12.58 16.73
CA THR A 161 9.78 13.95 16.66
C THR A 161 8.27 13.97 16.38
N LEU A 162 7.53 14.69 17.23
CA LEU A 162 6.12 15.03 17.03
C LEU A 162 5.95 16.55 16.91
N THR A 163 5.36 17.02 15.81
CA THR A 163 5.06 18.44 15.56
C THR A 163 3.57 18.64 15.37
N ASN A 164 2.99 19.64 16.04
CA ASN A 164 1.56 19.97 16.00
C ASN A 164 0.68 18.76 16.33
N GLY A 165 0.99 18.06 17.42
CA GLY A 165 0.24 16.86 17.80
C GLY A 165 -0.03 16.69 19.28
N LYS A 166 -0.92 15.76 19.63
CA LYS A 166 -1.46 15.70 21.00
C LYS A 166 -0.51 15.02 21.99
N THR A 167 -0.07 13.79 21.69
CA THR A 167 0.62 12.94 22.68
C THR A 167 1.87 12.30 22.08
N LEU A 168 3.01 12.45 22.78
CA LEU A 168 4.27 11.76 22.49
C LEU A 168 4.64 10.83 23.66
N THR A 169 4.80 9.55 23.36
CA THR A 169 5.23 8.52 24.32
C THR A 169 6.55 7.91 23.88
N ASN A 170 7.53 7.82 24.80
CA ASN A 170 8.87 7.26 24.54
C ASN A 170 9.57 7.93 23.34
N GLY A 171 9.47 9.26 23.25
CA GLY A 171 10.07 10.03 22.17
C GLY A 171 11.16 11.00 22.62
N LYS A 172 11.58 11.90 21.72
CA LYS A 172 12.65 12.88 22.02
C LYS A 172 12.19 14.33 21.93
N ILE A 173 11.45 14.69 20.87
CA ILE A 173 11.09 16.08 20.57
C ILE A 173 9.58 16.18 20.38
N LEU A 174 8.93 17.03 21.17
CA LEU A 174 7.56 17.46 20.98
C LEU A 174 7.59 18.96 20.62
N THR A 175 6.83 19.39 19.62
CA THR A 175 6.66 20.80 19.22
C THR A 175 5.18 21.09 19.07
N ASN A 176 4.68 22.14 19.73
CA ASN A 176 3.26 22.54 19.73
C ASN A 176 2.31 21.37 20.08
N GLY A 177 2.62 20.67 21.17
CA GLY A 177 1.84 19.52 21.61
C GLY A 177 1.40 19.57 23.06
N LYS A 178 0.52 18.64 23.45
CA LYS A 178 -0.16 18.69 24.77
C LYS A 178 0.48 17.81 25.83
N THR A 179 0.87 16.58 25.49
CA THR A 179 1.25 15.56 26.47
C THR A 179 2.56 14.87 26.08
N LEU A 180 3.47 14.74 27.04
CA LEU A 180 4.76 14.08 26.90
C LEU A 180 4.89 12.99 27.98
N ILE A 181 5.18 11.75 27.58
CA ILE A 181 5.25 10.59 28.48
C ILE A 181 6.59 9.87 28.27
N ASN A 182 7.35 9.66 29.35
CA ASN A 182 8.60 8.89 29.37
C ASN A 182 9.64 9.34 28.32
N VAL A 183 10.07 10.61 28.36
CA VAL A 183 10.98 11.22 27.37
C VAL A 183 12.29 11.70 28.00
N THR A 184 13.41 11.38 27.36
CA THR A 184 14.74 11.95 27.67
C THR A 184 14.89 13.30 26.94
N GLN A 185 14.79 14.44 27.66
CA GLN A 185 14.72 15.77 27.02
C GLN A 185 16.09 16.39 26.69
N LYS A 186 16.22 16.98 25.49
CA LYS A 186 17.04 18.19 25.26
C LYS A 186 16.06 19.33 25.04
N LYS A 187 15.93 20.20 26.05
CA LYS A 187 14.85 21.20 26.19
C LYS A 187 15.13 22.38 25.25
N THR A 188 14.34 22.54 24.19
CA THR A 188 14.26 23.78 23.42
C THR A 188 12.81 24.25 23.39
N SER A 189 12.52 25.17 24.31
CA SER A 189 11.38 26.10 24.42
C SER A 189 9.97 25.59 24.09
N ILE A 190 9.18 25.17 25.09
CA ILE A 190 7.70 25.08 25.00
C ILE A 190 7.05 25.32 26.37
N ASN A 191 6.00 26.15 26.40
CA ASN A 191 4.99 26.24 27.47
C ASN A 191 4.24 24.91 27.59
N VAL A 192 4.64 24.07 28.55
CA VAL A 192 3.95 22.82 28.88
C VAL A 192 3.46 22.92 30.32
N THR A 193 2.15 22.75 30.54
CA THR A 193 1.60 22.40 31.86
C THR A 193 2.18 21.04 32.23
N GLN A 194 3.21 21.05 33.08
CA GLN A 194 3.91 19.83 33.48
C GLN A 194 3.06 19.05 34.49
N ASN A 195 2.45 17.95 34.04
CA ASN A 195 2.07 16.89 34.97
C ASN A 195 3.32 16.04 35.22
N TYR A 196 4.07 16.40 36.27
CA TYR A 196 5.12 15.55 36.81
C TYR A 196 4.48 14.31 37.44
N ASN A 197 4.68 13.14 36.83
CA ASN A 197 4.63 11.90 37.60
C ASN A 197 5.91 11.83 38.43
N LYS A 198 5.75 12.13 39.71
CA LYS A 198 6.72 12.09 40.79
C LYS A 198 7.32 10.67 40.88
N TYR A 199 8.51 10.46 40.33
CA TYR A 199 9.34 9.33 40.75
C TYR A 199 10.25 9.83 41.88
N THR A 200 9.96 9.35 43.09
CA THR A 200 10.78 9.53 44.27
C THR A 200 12.18 8.97 44.01
N ILE A 201 13.20 9.83 44.04
CA ILE A 201 14.57 9.37 44.28
C ILE A 201 14.60 8.99 45.76
N LEU A 202 14.61 7.69 46.05
CA LEU A 202 14.97 7.20 47.39
C LEU A 202 16.45 7.51 47.58
N GLY A 203 16.75 8.65 48.21
CA GLY A 203 18.07 8.90 48.76
C GLY A 203 18.32 7.91 49.88
N ASN A 204 19.38 7.12 49.75
CA ASN A 204 19.91 6.34 50.88
C ASN A 204 20.42 7.34 51.92
N GLY A 205 19.60 7.59 52.94
CA GLY A 205 19.99 8.33 54.12
C GLY A 205 21.07 7.55 54.89
N ASN A 206 22.14 8.24 55.24
CA ASN A 206 23.08 7.78 56.25
C ASN A 206 22.49 8.17 57.62
N PRO A 207 22.33 7.26 58.60
CA PRO A 207 21.92 7.64 59.94
C PRO A 207 23.11 8.22 60.73
N LEU A 208 22.74 9.03 61.73
CA LEU A 208 23.56 9.84 62.64
C LEU A 208 24.90 9.24 63.08
#